data_AF-A0A3T0KRI4-F1
#
_entry.id   AF-A0A3T0KRI4-F1
#
_cell.length_a   1.000
_cell.length_b   1.000
_cell.length_c   1.000
_cell.angle_alpha   90.00
_cell.angle_beta   90.00
_cell.angle_gamma   90.00
#
_symmetry.space_group_name_H-M   'P 1'
#
loop_
_entity.id
_entity.type
_entity.pdbx_description
1 polymer ?
#
loop_
_entity_poly.entity_id
_entity_poly.type
_entity_poly.pdbx_seq_one_letter_code
_entity_poly.pdbx_strand_id
1 'polypeptide(L)' 'MPEGIQLRQVKYLNNIVEQDHRFIKKRIRPMLGLKSLRTAKRMIAGLEAMHMIKKGQTLQREKSVQNQKEFIHQLFGLVA' A
#
# COMPACT_ATOMS: atom_id res chain seq x y z
N MET A 1 -24.26 7.50 13.02
CA MET A 1 -22.90 6.95 13.11
C MET A 1 -23.02 5.51 13.61
N PRO A 2 -22.27 4.53 13.07
CA PRO A 2 -22.38 3.14 13.52
C PRO A 2 -22.05 3.02 15.00
N GLU A 3 -22.86 2.28 15.74
CA GLU A 3 -22.68 2.03 17.17
C GLU A 3 -21.38 1.23 17.39
N GLY A 4 -20.47 1.74 18.23
CA GLY A 4 -19.21 1.10 18.56
C GLY A 4 -17.93 1.69 17.93
N ILE A 5 -18.03 2.75 17.12
CA ILE A 5 -16.83 3.44 16.60
C ILE A 5 -16.28 4.39 17.68
N GLN A 6 -15.21 3.99 18.36
CA GLN A 6 -14.46 4.89 19.23
C GLN A 6 -13.65 5.88 18.38
N LEU A 7 -14.02 7.16 18.44
CA LEU A 7 -13.22 8.24 17.86
C LEU A 7 -11.99 8.48 18.73
N ARG A 8 -10.77 8.33 18.17
CA ARG A 8 -9.57 8.84 18.84
C ARG A 8 -9.67 10.36 18.94
N GLN A 9 -9.83 10.88 20.15
CA GLN A 9 -9.79 12.33 20.43
C GLN A 9 -8.39 12.94 20.24
N VAL A 10 -7.35 12.09 20.20
CA VAL A 10 -5.96 12.51 20.10
C VAL A 10 -5.60 12.86 18.65
N LYS A 11 -5.66 14.15 18.31
CA LYS A 11 -5.41 14.69 16.97
C LYS A 11 -4.06 14.27 16.37
N TYR A 12 -2.99 14.19 17.17
CA TYR A 12 -1.66 13.85 16.65
C TYR A 12 -1.58 12.40 16.12
N LEU A 13 -2.25 11.45 16.77
CA LEU A 13 -2.28 10.05 16.32
C LEU A 13 -3.04 9.91 15.01
N ASN A 14 -4.12 10.67 14.84
CA ASN A 14 -4.88 10.69 13.60
C ASN A 14 -4.03 11.28 12.46
N ASN A 15 -3.26 12.34 12.72
CA ASN A 15 -2.37 12.93 11.72
C ASN A 15 -1.30 11.94 11.23
N ILE A 16 -0.72 11.12 12.10
CA ILE A 16 0.29 10.10 11.71
C ILE A 16 -0.33 9.06 10.78
N VAL A 17 -1.49 8.52 11.15
CA VAL A 17 -2.19 7.52 10.32
C VAL A 17 -2.61 8.13 8.97
N GLU A 18 -3.15 9.34 8.98
CA GLU A 18 -3.52 10.04 7.75
C GLU A 18 -2.33 10.36 6.85
N GLN A 19 -1.18 10.70 7.45
CA GLN A 19 0.05 10.98 6.74
C GLN A 19 0.62 9.72 6.08
N ASP A 20 0.57 8.58 6.75
CA ASP A 20 1.02 7.31 6.18
C ASP A 20 0.20 6.93 4.93
N HIS A 21 -1.12 7.11 5.00
CA HIS A 21 -2.02 6.85 3.87
C HIS A 21 -1.95 7.88 2.74
N ARG A 22 -1.25 9.02 2.93
CA ARG A 22 -1.24 10.13 1.96
C ARG A 22 -0.70 9.72 0.60
N PHE A 23 0.31 8.84 0.57
CA PHE A 23 0.89 8.36 -0.68
C PHE A 23 -0.13 7.55 -1.50
N ILE A 24 -0.83 6.61 -0.85
CA ILE A 24 -1.85 5.78 -1.48
C ILE A 24 -3.00 6.66 -1.97
N LYS A 25 -3.53 7.55 -1.11
CA LYS A 25 -4.61 8.48 -1.49
C LYS A 25 -4.23 9.35 -2.69
N LYS A 26 -3.00 9.86 -2.76
CA LYS A 26 -2.51 10.68 -3.88
C LYS A 26 -2.51 9.91 -5.21
N ARG A 27 -2.19 8.62 -5.19
CA ARG A 27 -2.20 7.74 -6.37
C ARG A 27 -3.61 7.34 -6.81
N ILE A 28 -4.52 7.13 -5.85
CA ILE A 28 -5.90 6.71 -6.13
C ILE A 28 -6.79 7.87 -6.54
N ARG A 29 -6.55 9.09 -6.03
CA ARG A 29 -7.39 10.28 -6.29
C ARG A 29 -7.70 10.58 -7.77
N PRO A 30 -6.77 10.43 -8.74
CA PRO A 30 -7.09 10.63 -10.16
C PRO A 30 -7.85 9.45 -10.81
N MET A 31 -8.06 8.34 -10.10
CA MET A 31 -8.79 7.18 -10.61
C MET A 31 -10.30 7.34 -10.38
N LEU A 32 -11.13 6.72 -11.22
CA LEU A 32 -12.59 6.68 -11.10
C LEU A 32 -13.12 5.80 -9.93
N GLY A 33 -12.31 5.65 -8.88
CA GLY A 33 -12.58 4.77 -7.76
C GLY A 33 -12.34 3.29 -8.06
N LEU A 34 -12.29 2.50 -6.98
CA LEU A 34 -12.14 1.06 -7.02
C LEU A 34 -13.53 0.42 -7.03
N LYS A 35 -13.88 -0.27 -8.12
CA LYS A 35 -15.23 -0.85 -8.33
C LYS A 35 -15.56 -2.04 -7.42
N SER A 36 -14.57 -2.66 -6.78
CA SER A 36 -14.79 -3.79 -5.86
C SER A 36 -13.73 -3.83 -4.76
N LEU A 37 -14.09 -4.42 -3.60
CA LEU A 37 -13.13 -4.64 -2.49
C LEU A 37 -11.97 -5.56 -2.90
N ARG A 38 -12.25 -6.56 -3.73
CA ARG A 38 -11.21 -7.47 -4.25
C ARG A 38 -10.18 -6.71 -5.10
N THR A 39 -10.67 -5.84 -6.00
CA THR A 39 -9.81 -4.99 -6.83
C THR A 39 -9.06 -3.98 -5.97
N ALA A 40 -9.73 -3.38 -4.98
CA ALA A 40 -9.13 -2.46 -4.04
C ALA A 40 -7.94 -3.08 -3.29
N LYS A 41 -8.14 -4.27 -2.72
CA LYS A 41 -7.10 -4.98 -1.95
C LYS A 41 -5.87 -5.27 -2.81
N ARG A 42 -6.06 -5.79 -4.03
CA ARG A 42 -4.97 -6.07 -4.96
C ARG A 42 -4.22 -4.80 -5.38
N MET A 43 -4.94 -3.72 -5.65
CA MET A 43 -4.34 -2.46 -6.10
C MET A 43 -3.54 -1.78 -4.99
N ILE A 44 -4.08 -1.74 -3.77
CA ILE A 44 -3.37 -1.20 -2.60
C ILE A 44 -2.10 -2.00 -2.34
N ALA A 45 -2.17 -3.34 -2.34
CA ALA A 45 -1.00 -4.20 -2.19
C ALA A 45 0.06 -3.95 -3.27
N GLY A 46 -0.34 -3.71 -4.53
CA GLY A 46 0.58 -3.34 -5.61
C GLY A 46 1.25 -1.98 -5.40
N LEU A 47 0.49 -0.98 -4.96
CA LEU A 47 1.04 0.35 -4.63
C LEU A 47 2.03 0.29 -3.47
N GLU A 48 1.74 -0.50 -2.44
CA GLU A 48 2.62 -0.72 -1.29
C GLU A 48 3.90 -1.46 -1.71
N ALA A 49 3.78 -2.51 -2.52
CA ALA A 49 4.91 -3.25 -3.07
C ALA A 49 5.89 -2.33 -3.81
N MET A 50 5.37 -1.52 -4.73
CA MET A 50 6.17 -0.58 -5.50
C MET A 50 6.80 0.51 -4.64
N HIS A 51 6.11 0.92 -3.57
CA HIS A 51 6.64 1.88 -2.61
C HIS A 51 7.79 1.31 -1.79
N MET A 52 7.68 0.06 -1.32
CA MET A 52 8.75 -0.67 -0.62
C MET A 52 9.99 -0.83 -1.51
N ILE A 53 9.81 -1.24 -2.77
CA ILE A 53 10.89 -1.32 -3.77
C ILE A 53 11.56 0.04 -3.97
N LYS A 54 10.77 1.11 -4.17
CA LYS A 54 11.30 2.46 -4.37
C LYS A 54 12.11 2.95 -3.17
N LYS A 55 11.68 2.63 -1.94
CA LYS A 55 12.40 2.98 -0.71
C LYS A 55 13.63 2.11 -0.45
N GLY A 56 13.79 0.99 -1.16
CA GLY A 56 14.83 0.01 -0.85
C GLY A 56 14.57 -0.74 0.46
N GLN A 57 13.29 -0.88 0.85
CA GLN A 57 12.88 -1.67 2.02
C GLN A 57 12.80 -3.18 1.72
N THR A 58 13.22 -3.60 0.53
CA THR A 58 13.35 -5.01 0.19
C THR A 58 14.62 -5.57 0.81
N LEU A 59 14.57 -6.82 1.30
CA LEU A 59 15.73 -7.52 1.89
C LEU A 59 16.87 -7.79 0.89
N GLN A 60 16.68 -7.42 -0.37
CA GLN A 60 17.60 -7.66 -1.47
C GLN A 60 18.68 -6.58 -1.46
N ARG A 61 19.93 -6.99 -1.24
CA ARG A 61 21.11 -6.10 -1.17
C ARG A 61 21.32 -5.24 -2.41
N GLU A 62 20.95 -5.74 -3.59
CA GLU A 62 21.10 -5.04 -4.86
C GLU A 62 19.76 -4.70 -5.51
N LYS A 63 19.64 -3.48 -6.01
CA LYS A 63 18.49 -3.00 -6.81
C LYS A 63 18.57 -3.54 -8.24
N SER A 64 18.55 -4.87 -8.38
CA SER A 64 18.43 -5.54 -9.68
C SER A 64 16.96 -5.65 -10.09
N VAL A 65 16.69 -5.54 -11.39
CA VAL A 65 15.36 -5.78 -11.97
C VAL A 65 14.90 -7.22 -11.69
N GLN A 66 15.83 -8.16 -11.66
CA GLN A 66 15.55 -9.56 -11.35
C GLN A 66 15.07 -9.74 -9.90
N ASN A 67 15.74 -9.08 -8.96
CA ASN A 67 15.38 -9.07 -7.54
C ASN A 67 13.98 -8.46 -7.34
N GLN A 68 13.68 -7.35 -8.02
CA GLN A 68 12.34 -6.74 -7.99
C GLN A 68 11.27 -7.69 -8.55
N LYS A 69 11.57 -8.39 -9.66
CA LYS A 69 10.68 -9.41 -10.23
C LYS A 69 10.41 -10.51 -9.20
N GLU A 70 11.44 -11.10 -8.61
CA GLU A 70 11.31 -12.15 -7.59
C GLU A 70 10.48 -11.71 -6.38
N PHE A 71 10.71 -10.48 -5.90
CA PHE A 71 9.93 -9.92 -4.80
C PHE A 71 8.43 -9.81 -5.15
N ILE A 72 8.10 -9.37 -6.37
CA ILE A 72 6.72 -9.29 -6.84
C ILE A 72 6.11 -10.70 -6.95
N HIS A 73 6.84 -11.68 -7.49
CA HIS A 73 6.36 -13.07 -7.56
C HIS A 73 6.06 -13.63 -6.16
N GLN A 74 6.98 -13.44 -5.21
CA GLN A 74 6.81 -13.89 -3.83
C GLN A 74 5.63 -13.20 -3.13
N LEU A 75 5.49 -11.89 -3.28
CA LEU A 75 4.44 -11.11 -2.63
C LEU A 75 3.04 -11.45 -3.14
N PHE A 76 2.91 -11.71 -4.44
CA PHE A 76 1.62 -11.99 -5.08
C PHE A 76 1.36 -13.49 -5.30
N GLY A 77 2.29 -14.37 -4.92
CA GLY A 77 2.19 -15.82 -5.13
C GLY A 77 2.07 -16.18 -6.61
N LEU A 78 2.71 -15.42 -7.49
CA LEU A 78 2.69 -15.68 -8.93
C LEU A 78 3.70 -16.78 -9.23
N VAL A 79 3.28 -17.82 -9.96
CA VAL A 79 4.20 -18.84 -10.49
C VAL A 79 5.22 -18.13 -11.39
N ALA A 80 6.51 -18.38 -11.14
CA ALA A 80 7.65 -17.74 -11.79
C ALA A 80 7.87 -18.26 -13.22
#